data_AF-A0A821GXS1-F1
#
_entry.id   AF-A0A821GXS1-F1
#
_cell.length_a   1.000
_cell.length_b   1.000
_cell.length_c   1.000
_cell.angle_alpha   90.00
_cell.angle_beta   90.00
_cell.angle_gamma   90.00
#
_symmetry.space_group_name_H-M   'P 1'
#
loop_
_entity.id
_entity.type
_entity.pdbx_description
1 polymer ?
#
loop_
_entity_poly.entity_id
_entity_poly.type
_entity_poly.pdbx_seq_one_letter_code
_entity_poly.pdbx_strand_id
1 'polypeptide(L)'
;ILFVLSIASIIGTSSAACSKPRCRPFKAILFIALGLYGVVPATHACILHGLSRMFEMGFLYLCIMAVTYIAGGIIYAIRIPERYFPGRFDVVGQSHQILHISVIAAVYLHFYGICCLFHNIIRTEQCIMPIKLKLGITDLSISS
;
A
#
# COMPACT_ATOMS: atom_id res chain seq x y z
N ILE A 1 1.81 10.07 14.11
CA ILE A 1 2.97 9.29 13.57
C ILE A 1 3.13 9.50 12.08
N LEU A 2 2.14 9.18 11.23
CA LEU A 2 2.22 9.42 9.78
C LEU A 2 2.60 10.85 9.40
N PHE A 3 1.95 11.84 10.00
CA PHE A 3 2.22 13.25 9.71
C PHE A 3 3.68 13.64 9.98
N VAL A 4 4.25 13.13 11.07
CA VAL A 4 5.65 13.37 11.47
C VAL A 4 6.60 12.68 10.49
N LEU A 5 6.33 11.43 10.10
CA LEU A 5 7.13 10.69 9.12
C LEU A 5 7.08 11.35 7.73
N SER A 6 5.92 11.86 7.31
CA SER A 6 5.75 12.58 6.05
C SER A 6 6.51 13.90 6.03
N ILE A 7 6.40 14.71 7.09
CA ILE A 7 7.15 15.98 7.21
C ILE A 7 8.65 15.72 7.22
N ALA A 8 9.12 14.72 7.98
CA ALA A 8 10.52 14.31 7.99
C ALA A 8 11.01 13.85 6.60
N SER A 9 10.15 13.19 5.81
CA SER A 9 10.46 12.76 4.44
C SER A 9 10.61 13.94 3.48
N ILE A 10 9.72 14.92 3.58
CA ILE A 10 9.74 16.12 2.74
C ILE A 10 11.01 16.93 3.04
N ILE A 11 11.26 17.23 4.32
CA ILE A 11 12.43 18.02 4.76
C ILE A 11 13.74 17.27 4.45
N GLY A 12 13.78 15.96 4.74
CA GLY A 12 14.93 15.12 4.45
C GLY A 12 15.25 15.05 2.96
N THR A 13 14.23 15.05 2.10
CA THR A 13 14.41 14.98 0.64
C THR A 13 14.76 16.32 0.01
N SER A 14 14.25 17.44 0.54
CA SER A 14 14.48 18.80 0.03
C SER A 14 15.81 19.41 0.48
N SER A 15 16.44 18.88 1.53
CA SER A 15 17.74 19.37 2.00
C SER A 15 18.86 19.11 0.97
N ALA A 16 19.64 20.14 0.64
CA ALA A 16 20.78 20.05 -0.29
C ALA A 16 21.87 19.04 0.16
N ALA A 17 21.94 18.77 1.47
CA ALA A 17 22.81 17.74 2.05
C ALA A 17 22.47 16.31 1.56
N CYS A 18 21.22 16.09 1.16
CA CYS A 18 20.66 14.80 0.75
C CYS A 18 20.67 14.59 -0.79
N SER A 19 21.20 15.56 -1.55
CA SER A 19 21.44 15.44 -3.00
C SER A 19 22.66 14.57 -3.35
N LYS A 20 23.53 14.28 -2.37
CA LYS A 20 24.67 13.37 -2.56
C LYS A 20 24.18 11.93 -2.74
N PRO A 21 24.80 11.12 -3.62
CA PRO A 21 24.39 9.72 -3.88
C PRO A 21 24.41 8.81 -2.64
N ARG A 22 25.05 9.24 -1.55
CA ARG A 22 25.13 8.57 -0.26
C ARG A 22 23.79 8.51 0.50
N CYS A 23 22.85 9.43 0.25
CA CYS A 23 21.54 9.47 0.92
C CYS A 23 20.41 8.77 0.14
N ARG A 24 20.72 8.17 -1.02
CA ARG A 24 19.76 7.39 -1.82
C ARG A 24 19.06 6.24 -1.06
N PRO A 25 19.76 5.38 -0.29
CA PRO A 25 19.12 4.32 0.48
C PRO A 25 18.29 4.86 1.66
N PHE A 26 18.71 5.98 2.26
CA PHE A 26 17.95 6.62 3.34
C PHE A 26 16.55 7.04 2.89
N LYS A 27 16.43 7.60 1.68
CA LYS A 27 15.13 7.95 1.07
C LYS A 27 14.26 6.71 0.88
N ALA A 28 14.80 5.62 0.35
CA ALA A 28 14.03 4.39 0.14
C ALA A 28 13.55 3.76 1.45
N ILE A 29 14.39 3.70 2.48
CA ILE A 29 14.01 3.18 3.80
C ILE A 29 12.86 3.98 4.39
N LEU A 30 12.90 5.30 4.26
CA LEU A 30 11.87 6.18 4.79
C LEU A 30 10.52 5.98 4.08
N PHE A 31 10.53 5.81 2.75
CA PHE A 31 9.32 5.47 1.98
C PHE A 31 8.78 4.08 2.35
N ILE A 32 9.66 3.08 2.49
CA ILE A 32 9.26 1.72 2.91
C ILE A 32 8.64 1.75 4.32
N ALA A 33 9.22 2.51 5.25
CA ALA A 33 8.68 2.69 6.60
C ALA A 33 7.30 3.38 6.60
N LEU A 34 7.09 4.35 5.71
CA LEU A 34 5.78 4.98 5.51
C LEU A 34 4.75 3.96 5.00
N GLY A 35 5.13 3.10 4.05
CA GLY A 35 4.26 2.02 3.55
C GLY A 35 3.94 0.96 4.60
N LEU A 36 4.91 0.60 5.44
CA LEU A 36 4.74 -0.37 6.54
C LEU A 36 3.73 0.10 7.60
N TYR A 37 3.52 1.40 7.77
CA TYR A 37 2.46 1.90 8.65
C TYR A 37 1.07 1.38 8.22
N GLY A 38 0.87 1.07 6.94
CA GLY A 38 -0.37 0.45 6.43
C GLY A 38 -0.73 -0.90 7.08
N VAL A 39 0.20 -1.55 7.77
CA VAL A 39 -0.05 -2.78 8.54
C VAL A 39 -0.92 -2.54 9.78
N VAL A 40 -0.85 -1.34 10.37
CA VAL A 40 -1.65 -0.98 11.57
C VAL A 40 -3.15 -0.97 11.27
N PRO A 41 -3.67 -0.22 10.28
CA PRO A 41 -5.09 -0.25 9.94
C PRO A 41 -5.52 -1.61 9.37
N ALA A 42 -4.63 -2.33 8.67
CA ALA A 42 -4.91 -3.69 8.20
C ALA A 42 -5.15 -4.65 9.38
N THR A 43 -4.27 -4.63 10.39
CA THR A 43 -4.41 -5.45 11.59
C THR A 43 -5.64 -5.06 12.40
N HIS A 44 -5.90 -3.75 12.54
CA HIS A 44 -7.11 -3.26 13.22
C HIS A 44 -8.39 -3.74 12.51
N ALA A 45 -8.44 -3.68 11.17
CA ALA A 45 -9.56 -4.19 10.40
C ALA A 45 -9.72 -5.72 10.55
N CYS A 46 -8.62 -6.48 10.61
CA CYS A 46 -8.64 -7.93 10.84
C CYS A 46 -9.30 -8.29 12.18
N ILE A 47 -9.03 -7.51 13.22
CA ILE A 47 -9.59 -7.71 14.55
C ILE A 47 -11.09 -7.39 14.57
N LEU A 48 -11.51 -6.30 13.91
CA LEU A 48 -12.92 -5.86 13.91
C LEU A 48 -13.85 -6.72 13.06
N HIS A 49 -13.43 -7.09 11.85
CA HIS A 49 -14.31 -7.75 10.87
C HIS A 49 -14.10 -9.27 10.76
N GLY A 50 -13.05 -9.80 11.38
CA GLY A 50 -12.65 -11.20 11.28
C GLY A 50 -11.92 -11.52 9.96
N LEU A 51 -10.99 -12.49 10.03
CA LEU A 51 -10.12 -12.83 8.90
C LEU A 51 -10.89 -13.34 7.67
N SER A 52 -11.91 -14.20 7.89
CA SER A 52 -12.69 -14.81 6.80
C SER A 52 -13.39 -13.76 5.94
N ARG A 53 -14.05 -12.78 6.57
CA ARG A 53 -14.75 -11.70 5.87
C ARG A 53 -13.80 -10.75 5.15
N MET A 54 -12.60 -10.54 5.70
CA MET A 54 -11.58 -9.73 5.04
C MET A 54 -11.03 -10.38 3.76
N PHE A 55 -10.82 -11.69 3.76
CA PHE A 55 -10.39 -12.40 2.55
C PHE A 55 -11.42 -12.29 1.42
N GLU A 56 -12.72 -12.41 1.73
CA GLU A 56 -13.80 -12.21 0.76
C GLU A 56 -13.88 -10.77 0.23
N MET A 57 -13.53 -9.79 1.05
CA MET A 57 -13.59 -8.37 0.70
C MET A 57 -12.37 -7.84 -0.07
N GLY A 58 -11.42 -8.72 -0.45
CA GLY A 58 -10.28 -8.33 -1.29
C GLY A 58 -8.98 -8.04 -0.52
N PHE A 59 -8.85 -8.50 0.73
CA PHE A 59 -7.61 -8.39 1.52
C PHE A 59 -6.39 -9.00 0.83
N LEU A 60 -6.59 -10.04 0.01
CA LEU A 60 -5.52 -10.65 -0.79
C LEU A 60 -4.79 -9.62 -1.68
N TYR A 61 -5.51 -8.67 -2.28
CA TYR A 61 -4.91 -7.64 -3.12
C TYR A 61 -4.06 -6.65 -2.31
N LEU A 62 -4.45 -6.37 -1.06
CA LEU A 62 -3.64 -5.58 -0.13
C LEU A 62 -2.36 -6.31 0.28
N CYS A 63 -2.42 -7.63 0.49
CA CYS A 63 -1.23 -8.44 0.76
C CYS A 63 -0.27 -8.45 -0.44
N ILE A 64 -0.80 -8.68 -1.66
CA ILE A 64 0.02 -8.70 -2.88
C ILE A 64 0.64 -7.31 -3.14
N MET A 65 -0.11 -6.23 -2.91
CA MET A 65 0.44 -4.86 -2.93
C MET A 65 1.61 -4.71 -1.96
N ALA A 66 1.46 -5.12 -0.69
CA ALA A 66 2.50 -4.98 0.32
C ALA A 66 3.78 -5.75 -0.05
N VAL A 67 3.63 -6.99 -0.53
CA VAL A 67 4.75 -7.81 -0.99
C VAL A 67 5.45 -7.17 -2.20
N THR A 68 4.68 -6.71 -3.19
CA THR A 68 5.24 -6.08 -4.40
C THR A 68 5.99 -4.78 -4.07
N TYR A 69 5.46 -3.99 -3.13
CA TYR A 69 6.08 -2.75 -2.67
C TYR A 69 7.40 -3.00 -1.92
N ILE A 70 7.41 -3.96 -0.98
CA ILE A 70 8.61 -4.33 -0.23
C ILE A 70 9.66 -4.96 -1.15
N ALA A 71 9.24 -5.85 -2.06
CA ALA A 71 10.13 -6.47 -3.04
C ALA A 71 10.81 -5.43 -3.93
N GLY A 72 10.07 -4.45 -4.46
CA GLY A 72 10.62 -3.34 -5.24
C GLY A 72 11.64 -2.51 -4.45
N GLY A 73 11.35 -2.23 -3.18
CA GLY A 73 12.26 -1.52 -2.27
C GLY A 73 13.55 -2.31 -1.98
N ILE A 74 13.45 -3.63 -1.79
CA ILE A 74 14.59 -4.52 -1.60
C ILE A 74 15.44 -4.57 -2.87
N ILE A 75 14.83 -4.68 -4.05
CA ILE A 75 15.54 -4.67 -5.34
C ILE A 75 16.32 -3.36 -5.53
N TYR A 76 15.73 -2.22 -5.15
CA TYR A 76 16.40 -0.92 -5.14
C TYR A 76 17.58 -0.87 -4.15
N ALA A 77 17.42 -1.43 -2.96
CA ALA A 77 18.47 -1.47 -1.94
C ALA A 77 19.66 -2.36 -2.36
N ILE A 78 19.39 -3.52 -2.97
CA ILE A 78 20.41 -4.51 -3.34
C ILE A 78 21.05 -4.21 -4.72
N ARG A 79 20.46 -3.31 -5.52
CA ARG A 79 20.91 -2.97 -6.88
C ARG A 79 20.97 -4.17 -7.84
N ILE A 80 19.92 -4.98 -7.85
CA ILE A 80 19.76 -6.05 -8.85
C ILE A 80 19.04 -5.42 -10.05
N PRO A 81 19.61 -5.40 -11.28
CA PRO A 81 20.62 -6.31 -11.84
C PRO A 81 22.03 -5.70 -12.05
N GLU A 82 22.29 -4.46 -11.66
CA GLU A 82 23.60 -3.78 -11.81
C GLU A 82 24.77 -4.60 -11.24
N ARG A 83 24.52 -5.41 -10.19
CA ARG A 83 25.52 -6.30 -9.58
C ARG A 83 25.84 -7.56 -10.40
N TYR A 84 24.94 -8.02 -11.27
CA TYR A 84 25.07 -9.28 -12.00
C TYR A 84 25.47 -9.10 -13.47
N PHE A 85 25.17 -7.97 -14.10
CA PHE A 85 25.57 -7.68 -15.49
C PHE A 85 26.01 -6.22 -15.65
N PRO A 86 27.27 -5.88 -15.33
CA PRO A 86 27.82 -4.55 -15.61
C PRO A 86 27.89 -4.32 -17.13
N GLY A 87 27.23 -3.27 -17.64
CA GLY A 87 27.38 -2.81 -19.03
C GLY A 87 26.31 -3.21 -20.04
N ARG A 88 25.20 -3.88 -19.66
CA ARG A 88 24.07 -4.17 -20.59
C ARG A 88 22.74 -3.46 -20.28
N PHE A 89 22.58 -2.90 -19.08
CA PHE A 89 21.32 -2.31 -18.62
C PHE A 89 21.44 -0.79 -18.34
N ASP A 90 22.15 -0.04 -19.19
CA ASP A 90 22.31 1.43 -19.04
C ASP A 90 21.11 2.25 -19.56
N VAL A 91 20.23 1.66 -20.38
CA VAL A 91 19.07 2.37 -20.99
C VAL A 91 17.72 1.79 -20.52
N VAL A 92 17.66 0.48 -20.30
CA VAL A 92 16.48 -0.27 -19.82
C VAL A 92 16.97 -1.15 -18.68
N GLY A 93 16.31 -1.19 -17.51
CA GLY A 93 16.66 -2.10 -16.40
C GLY A 93 17.49 -1.51 -15.26
N GLN A 94 17.60 -0.18 -15.16
CA GLN A 94 18.17 0.49 -14.00
C GLN A 94 17.35 0.15 -12.73
N SER A 95 18.02 -0.04 -11.60
CA SER A 95 17.38 -0.35 -10.30
C SER A 95 16.28 0.64 -9.93
N HIS A 96 16.43 1.91 -10.33
CA HIS A 96 15.43 2.96 -10.16
C HIS A 96 14.18 2.76 -11.03
N GLN A 97 14.30 2.26 -12.26
CA GLN A 97 13.15 1.97 -13.13
C GLN A 97 12.34 0.77 -12.60
N ILE A 98 13.02 -0.26 -12.11
CA ILE A 98 12.37 -1.44 -11.50
C ILE A 98 11.61 -1.04 -10.23
N LEU A 99 12.17 -0.13 -9.43
CA LEU A 99 11.47 0.48 -8.31
C LEU A 99 10.20 1.19 -8.77
N HIS A 100 10.28 2.05 -9.79
CA HIS A 100 9.11 2.76 -10.33
C HIS A 100 8.02 1.80 -10.83
N ILE A 101 8.39 0.77 -11.59
CA ILE A 101 7.44 -0.24 -12.10
C ILE A 101 6.76 -0.97 -10.93
N SER A 102 7.55 -1.37 -9.92
CA SER A 102 7.02 -2.07 -8.73
C SER A 102 6.06 -1.20 -7.93
N VAL A 103 6.38 0.10 -7.77
CA VAL A 103 5.50 1.05 -7.08
C VAL A 103 4.21 1.29 -7.87
N ILE A 104 4.27 1.45 -9.20
CA ILE A 104 3.08 1.60 -10.04
C ILE A 104 2.19 0.36 -9.96
N ALA A 105 2.78 -0.84 -10.02
CA ALA A 105 2.05 -2.10 -9.87
C ALA A 105 1.38 -2.21 -8.49
N ALA A 106 2.09 -1.83 -7.41
CA ALA A 106 1.53 -1.80 -6.07
C ALA A 106 0.35 -0.81 -5.97
N VAL A 107 0.48 0.41 -6.51
CA VAL A 107 -0.62 1.39 -6.53
C VAL A 107 -1.83 0.85 -7.29
N TYR A 108 -1.62 0.18 -8.43
CA TYR A 108 -2.70 -0.45 -9.20
C TYR A 108 -3.40 -1.56 -8.41
N LEU A 109 -2.63 -2.46 -7.78
CA LEU A 109 -3.17 -3.52 -6.91
C LEU A 109 -3.95 -2.94 -5.71
N HIS A 110 -3.44 -1.86 -5.12
CA HIS A 110 -4.13 -1.17 -4.04
C HIS A 110 -5.48 -0.60 -4.48
N PHE A 111 -5.48 0.12 -5.61
CA PHE A 111 -6.70 0.67 -6.20
C PHE A 111 -7.71 -0.42 -6.52
N TYR A 112 -7.26 -1.51 -7.15
CA TYR A 112 -8.12 -2.66 -7.44
C TYR A 112 -8.72 -3.28 -6.17
N GLY A 113 -7.92 -3.46 -5.12
CA GLY A 113 -8.37 -3.95 -3.82
C GLY A 113 -9.44 -3.04 -3.19
N ILE A 114 -9.25 -1.72 -3.25
CA ILE A 114 -10.24 -0.75 -2.76
C ILE A 114 -11.54 -0.82 -3.58
N CYS A 115 -11.46 -0.90 -4.89
CA CYS A 115 -12.64 -1.04 -5.75
C CYS A 115 -13.42 -2.33 -5.44
N CYS A 116 -12.71 -3.43 -5.22
CA CYS A 116 -13.32 -4.70 -4.83
C CYS A 116 -14.03 -4.59 -3.47
N LEU A 117 -13.37 -4.00 -2.47
CA LEU A 117 -13.97 -3.73 -1.16
C LEU A 117 -15.22 -2.86 -1.29
N PHE A 118 -15.14 -1.75 -2.03
CA PHE A 118 -16.26 -0.82 -2.22
C PHE A 118 -17.46 -1.48 -2.91
N HIS A 119 -17.20 -2.29 -3.95
CA HIS A 119 -18.25 -3.05 -4.63
C HIS A 119 -18.90 -4.09 -3.71
N ASN A 120 -18.13 -4.77 -2.84
CA ASN A 120 -18.67 -5.69 -1.85
C ASN A 120 -19.51 -5.00 -0.77
N ILE A 121 -19.08 -3.81 -0.32
CA ILE A 121 -19.85 -2.99 0.63
C ILE A 121 -21.19 -2.58 0.00
N ILE A 122 -21.19 -2.03 -1.22
CA ILE A 122 -22.44 -1.62 -1.90
C ILE A 122 -23.37 -2.81 -2.10
N ARG A 123 -22.87 -3.99 -2.51
CA ARG A 123 -23.72 -5.18 -2.63
C ARG A 123 -24.34 -5.58 -1.28
N THR A 124 -23.54 -5.51 -0.22
CA THR A 124 -24.01 -5.84 1.13
C THR A 124 -25.12 -4.88 1.57
N GLU A 125 -24.93 -3.56 1.36
CA GLU A 125 -25.96 -2.54 1.63
C GLU A 125 -27.22 -2.78 0.79
N GLN A 126 -27.09 -3.04 -0.51
CA GLN A 126 -28.24 -3.30 -1.38
C GLN A 126 -29.00 -4.59 -1.06
N CYS A 127 -28.35 -5.62 -0.53
CA CYS A 127 -29.03 -6.84 -0.08
C CYS A 127 -29.62 -6.71 1.33
N ILE A 128 -29.02 -5.93 2.22
CA ILE A 128 -29.49 -5.75 3.60
C ILE A 128 -30.66 -4.76 3.66
N MET A 129 -30.63 -3.67 2.88
CA MET A 129 -31.70 -2.66 2.85
C MET A 129 -33.10 -3.26 2.62
N PRO A 130 -33.37 -4.12 1.63
CA PRO A 130 -34.70 -4.72 1.45
C PRO A 130 -35.09 -5.67 2.59
N ILE A 131 -34.11 -6.32 3.24
CA ILE A 131 -34.34 -7.20 4.39
C ILE A 131 -34.67 -6.38 5.64
N LYS A 132 -33.92 -5.31 5.92
CA LYS A 132 -34.17 -4.38 7.03
C LYS A 132 -35.52 -3.69 6.92
N LEU A 133 -35.90 -3.29 5.71
CA LEU A 133 -37.21 -2.69 5.41
C LEU A 133 -38.35 -3.70 5.62
N LYS A 134 -38.12 -4.97 5.28
CA LYS A 134 -39.09 -6.07 5.51
C LYS A 134 -39.17 -6.51 6.99
N LEU A 135 -38.14 -6.25 7.79
CA LEU A 135 -38.06 -6.56 9.22
C LEU A 135 -38.39 -5.37 10.14
N GLY A 136 -38.66 -4.18 9.58
CA GLY A 136 -39.03 -2.99 10.36
C GLY A 136 -37.94 -2.44 11.29
N ILE A 137 -36.66 -2.74 11.01
CA ILE A 137 -35.54 -2.34 11.85
C ILE A 137 -34.86 -1.10 11.23
N THR A 138 -35.52 0.05 11.27
CA THR A 138 -34.97 1.32 10.74
C THR A 138 -34.37 2.26 11.78
N ASP A 139 -34.54 2.03 13.09
CA ASP A 139 -34.35 3.12 14.07
C ASP A 139 -33.35 2.87 15.22
N LEU A 140 -32.26 2.11 15.04
CA LEU A 140 -31.31 1.87 16.15
C LEU A 140 -29.81 1.92 15.84
N SER A 141 -29.36 2.51 14.73
CA SER A 141 -27.90 2.65 14.46
C SER A 141 -27.47 3.97 13.81
N ILE A 142 -28.26 5.05 13.98
CA ILE A 142 -27.82 6.41 13.67
C ILE A 142 -27.95 7.24 14.97
N SER A 143 -27.16 6.89 15.97
CA SER A 143 -26.85 7.79 17.08
C SER A 143 -25.49 7.42 17.66
N SER A 144 -24.46 8.08 17.12
CA SER A 144 -23.21 8.40 17.80
C SER A 144 -22.82 9.80 17.35
#